data_AF-A0AAU9ARH8-F1
#
_entry.id   AF-A0AAU9ARH8-F1
#
_cell.length_a   1.000
_cell.length_b   1.000
_cell.length_c   1.000
_cell.angle_alpha   90.00
_cell.angle_beta   90.00
_cell.angle_gamma   90.00
#
_symmetry.space_group_name_H-M   'P 1'
#
loop_
_entity.id
_entity.type
_entity.pdbx_description
1 polymer ?
#
loop_
_entity_poly.entity_id
_entity_poly.type
_entity_poly.pdbx_seq_one_letter_code
_entity_poly.pdbx_strand_id
1 'polypeptide(L)'
;MNASAPARGPRRLLLAAAAVAALAAIVGAYFAGRAGAVRPDSHVRVAAEATAAAEPATETWPTPIKGGILPAPNAPLKDHFAQLQARANAGDAAAATRLVRDLDRCNRLRGAQWRNAGATEALTSRSTEGMTAAQLRTYQTLLEAMELRQQREREERAACAGVDERMLASLTANIAQAARLGDEQARACYLERGPLYDPRSLIRQPEALRSYRASAARLVETGLAAGDWRVVDLLQRAYEPGSTSLLGGLLGADPLQHYRYLKLYRLGAEAHRAAELDRQLAAVAAGLAPAQRAQADAWAQNTLDAGFRGRSTDGTAPGWEACDF
;
A
#
# COMPACT_ATOMS: atom_id res chain seq x y z
N MET A 1 38.49 -58.86 35.31
CA MET A 1 39.50 -57.88 34.86
C MET A 1 38.76 -56.59 34.56
N ASN A 2 38.78 -55.63 35.49
CA ASN A 2 38.06 -54.36 35.38
C ASN A 2 38.97 -53.31 34.72
N ALA A 3 38.48 -52.69 33.64
CA ALA A 3 39.16 -51.59 32.96
C ALA A 3 38.63 -50.24 33.48
N SER A 4 39.54 -49.43 34.01
CA SER A 4 39.30 -48.08 34.51
C SER A 4 39.20 -47.06 33.38
N ALA A 5 38.21 -46.17 33.44
CA ALA A 5 38.00 -45.07 32.50
C ALA A 5 38.88 -43.84 32.82
N PRO A 6 39.42 -43.12 31.82
CA PRO A 6 40.24 -41.93 32.05
C PRO A 6 39.41 -40.66 32.32
N ALA A 7 39.95 -39.84 33.23
CA ALA A 7 39.40 -38.60 33.75
C ALA A 7 39.26 -37.48 32.70
N ARG A 8 38.12 -36.78 32.71
CA ARG A 8 37.88 -35.56 31.92
C ARG A 8 38.46 -34.35 32.64
N GLY A 9 39.47 -33.73 32.04
CA GLY A 9 40.20 -32.59 32.60
C GLY A 9 39.48 -31.23 32.56
N PRO A 10 40.01 -30.22 33.28
CA PRO A 10 39.40 -28.93 33.59
C PRO A 10 39.21 -27.96 32.41
N ARG A 11 39.67 -28.32 31.20
CA ARG A 11 39.56 -27.47 29.99
C ARG A 11 38.12 -27.21 29.52
N ARG A 12 37.18 -28.11 29.82
CA ARG A 12 35.77 -27.93 29.41
C ARG A 12 35.04 -26.87 30.24
N LEU A 13 35.45 -26.66 31.50
CA LEU A 13 34.87 -25.65 32.38
C LEU A 13 35.27 -24.22 31.98
N LEU A 14 36.52 -24.03 31.54
CA LEU A 14 37.01 -22.72 31.10
C LEU A 14 36.35 -22.24 29.78
N LEU A 15 36.08 -23.17 28.85
CA LEU A 15 35.40 -22.83 27.59
C LEU A 15 33.92 -22.49 27.80
N ALA A 16 33.23 -23.15 28.74
CA ALA A 16 31.85 -22.85 29.06
C ALA A 16 31.70 -21.46 29.72
N ALA A 17 32.62 -21.10 30.63
CA ALA A 17 32.60 -19.79 31.29
C ALA A 17 32.84 -18.63 30.31
N ALA A 18 33.74 -18.80 29.34
CA ALA A 18 34.01 -17.79 28.32
C ALA A 18 32.80 -17.55 27.39
N ALA A 19 32.08 -18.61 27.02
CA ALA A 19 30.89 -18.50 26.16
C ALA A 19 29.73 -17.75 26.85
N VAL A 20 29.54 -17.96 28.15
CA VAL A 20 28.49 -17.26 28.93
C VAL A 20 28.81 -15.77 29.08
N ALA A 21 30.08 -15.41 29.30
CA ALA A 21 30.48 -14.01 29.40
C ALA A 21 30.29 -13.24 28.07
N ALA A 22 30.60 -13.88 26.94
CA ALA A 22 30.39 -13.29 25.62
C ALA A 22 28.89 -13.06 25.31
N LEU A 23 28.02 -14.00 25.67
CA LEU A 23 26.57 -13.86 25.51
C LEU A 23 26.00 -12.73 26.39
N ALA A 24 26.46 -12.60 27.64
CA ALA A 24 26.02 -11.52 28.53
C ALA A 24 26.40 -10.13 28.00
N ALA A 25 27.60 -9.99 27.40
CA ALA A 25 28.05 -8.74 26.81
C ALA A 25 27.21 -8.32 25.58
N ILE A 26 26.83 -9.28 24.72
CA ILE A 26 25.98 -9.03 23.55
C ILE A 26 24.58 -8.59 23.98
N VAL A 27 24.00 -9.24 24.99
CA VAL A 27 22.68 -8.86 25.54
C VAL A 27 22.74 -7.47 26.19
N GLY A 28 23.79 -7.17 26.96
CA GLY A 28 23.98 -5.86 27.58
C GLY A 28 24.08 -4.72 26.55
N ALA A 29 24.84 -4.92 25.47
CA ALA A 29 24.96 -3.96 24.38
C ALA A 29 23.62 -3.74 23.63
N TYR A 30 22.84 -4.81 23.44
CA TYR A 30 21.53 -4.73 22.77
C TYR A 30 20.51 -3.91 23.56
N PHE A 31 20.47 -4.05 24.89
CA PHE A 31 19.53 -3.30 25.73
C PHE A 31 19.99 -1.85 26.01
N ALA A 32 21.30 -1.60 26.14
CA ALA A 32 21.82 -0.25 26.29
C ALA A 32 21.57 0.63 25.05
N GLY A 33 21.59 0.06 23.84
CA GLY A 33 21.25 0.76 22.60
C GLY A 33 19.77 1.14 22.46
N ARG A 34 18.86 0.51 23.21
CA ARG A 34 17.42 0.82 23.18
C ARG A 34 16.98 1.84 24.24
N ALA A 35 17.72 2.01 25.33
CA ALA A 35 17.36 2.94 26.40
C ALA A 35 17.68 4.41 26.07
N GLY A 36 18.44 4.69 25.02
CA GLY A 36 18.90 6.03 24.62
C GLY A 36 18.01 6.78 23.61
N ALA A 37 16.82 6.28 23.28
CA ALA A 37 15.88 7.03 22.44
C ALA A 37 15.21 8.15 23.26
N VAL A 38 15.91 9.29 23.37
CA VAL A 38 15.34 10.57 23.78
C VAL A 38 14.07 10.80 22.96
N ARG A 39 12.92 10.87 23.62
CA ARG A 39 11.65 11.32 23.02
C ARG A 39 11.83 12.76 22.57
N PRO A 40 11.76 13.09 21.26
CA PRO A 40 11.48 14.46 20.89
C PRO A 40 9.99 14.68 21.14
N ASP A 41 9.65 15.56 22.08
CA ASP A 41 8.32 16.15 22.20
C ASP A 41 7.98 16.85 20.88
N SER A 42 7.42 16.08 19.96
CA SER A 42 7.04 16.51 18.62
C SER A 42 5.54 16.71 18.64
N HIS A 43 5.07 17.72 19.37
CA HIS A 43 3.78 18.31 19.05
C HIS A 43 3.93 19.02 17.72
N VAL A 44 3.79 18.29 16.60
CA VAL A 44 3.42 18.91 15.34
C VAL A 44 1.99 19.41 15.52
N ARG A 45 1.89 20.65 16.01
CA ARG A 45 0.72 21.48 15.75
C ARG A 45 0.65 21.64 14.24
N VAL A 46 -0.29 20.95 13.61
CA VAL A 46 -0.83 21.42 12.33
C VAL A 46 -1.64 22.69 12.64
N ALA A 47 -0.92 23.79 12.85
CA ALA A 47 -1.42 25.16 12.76
C ALA A 47 -0.25 26.16 12.90
N ALA A 48 0.08 26.77 11.76
CA ALA A 48 0.68 28.09 11.60
C ALA A 48 2.01 28.41 12.31
N GLU A 49 3.13 28.14 11.63
CA GLU A 49 4.29 29.03 11.72
C GLU A 49 4.94 29.15 10.34
N ALA A 50 4.56 30.22 9.65
CA ALA A 50 5.14 30.67 8.40
C ALA A 50 6.57 31.16 8.66
N THR A 51 7.53 30.28 8.42
CA THR A 51 8.82 30.74 7.88
C THR A 51 8.63 30.91 6.39
N ALA A 52 9.12 32.03 5.85
CA ALA A 52 8.99 32.47 4.46
C ALA A 52 9.67 31.52 3.46
N ALA A 53 9.16 30.31 3.33
CA ALA A 53 9.29 29.46 2.17
C ALA A 53 8.15 29.83 1.22
N ALA A 54 8.47 30.01 -0.06
CA ALA A 54 7.55 30.34 -1.14
C ALA A 54 6.16 29.77 -0.88
N GLU A 55 5.13 30.64 -0.90
CA GLU A 55 3.73 30.22 -0.85
C GLU A 55 3.58 28.96 -1.70
N PRO A 56 3.09 27.83 -1.14
CA PRO A 56 2.78 26.69 -1.99
C PRO A 56 1.77 27.22 -2.98
N ALA A 57 2.18 27.33 -4.25
CA ALA A 57 1.30 27.69 -5.34
C ALA A 57 0.02 26.92 -5.09
N THR A 58 -1.08 27.63 -4.85
CA THR A 58 -2.36 27.04 -4.52
C THR A 58 -2.74 26.27 -5.78
N GLU A 59 -2.35 25.00 -5.83
CA GLU A 59 -2.52 24.18 -7.01
C GLU A 59 -4.02 23.99 -7.13
N THR A 60 -4.65 24.84 -7.94
CA THR A 60 -6.08 24.78 -8.20
C THR A 60 -6.34 23.48 -8.91
N TRP A 61 -6.93 22.53 -8.18
CA TRP A 61 -7.31 21.26 -8.78
C TRP A 61 -8.40 21.52 -9.83
N PRO A 62 -8.33 20.79 -10.95
CA PRO A 62 -9.33 20.92 -11.98
C PRO A 62 -10.72 20.58 -11.40
N THR A 63 -11.69 21.45 -11.69
CA THR A 63 -13.09 21.13 -11.39
C THR A 63 -13.56 20.04 -12.35
N PRO A 64 -14.17 18.95 -11.85
CA PRO A 64 -14.68 17.89 -12.72
C PRO A 64 -15.69 18.45 -13.73
N ILE A 65 -15.47 18.16 -15.01
CA ILE A 65 -16.42 18.48 -16.09
C ILE A 65 -17.20 17.24 -16.49
N LYS A 66 -18.46 17.41 -16.90
CA LYS A 66 -19.26 16.32 -17.46
C LYS A 66 -18.76 16.00 -18.88
N GLY A 67 -18.27 14.78 -19.05
CA GLY A 67 -17.78 14.26 -20.32
C GLY A 67 -18.84 13.88 -21.34
N GLY A 68 -18.40 13.64 -22.59
CA GLY A 68 -19.18 12.97 -23.62
C GLY A 68 -19.21 11.43 -23.46
N ILE A 69 -19.75 10.73 -24.45
CA ILE A 69 -19.80 9.26 -24.46
C ILE A 69 -18.38 8.69 -24.40
N LEU A 70 -18.15 7.67 -23.55
CA LEU A 70 -16.87 6.97 -23.45
C LEU A 70 -16.82 5.79 -24.43
N PRO A 71 -15.63 5.43 -24.95
CA PRO A 71 -15.44 4.15 -25.65
C PRO A 71 -15.89 2.97 -24.79
N ALA A 72 -16.26 1.84 -25.40
CA ALA A 72 -16.64 0.64 -24.66
C ALA A 72 -15.47 0.09 -23.80
N PRO A 73 -15.70 -0.50 -22.61
CA PRO A 73 -14.65 -0.99 -21.67
C PRO A 73 -13.55 -1.89 -22.25
N ASN A 74 -13.79 -2.55 -23.38
CA ASN A 74 -12.83 -3.45 -24.03
C ASN A 74 -12.40 -2.96 -25.42
N ALA A 75 -12.76 -1.73 -25.79
CA ALA A 75 -12.22 -1.09 -26.97
C ALA A 75 -10.69 -0.95 -26.85
N PRO A 76 -9.92 -1.15 -27.93
CA PRO A 76 -8.46 -1.02 -27.89
C PRO A 76 -8.02 0.34 -27.36
N LEU A 77 -7.18 0.36 -26.32
CA LEU A 77 -6.72 1.60 -25.70
C LEU A 77 -5.97 2.47 -26.71
N LYS A 78 -5.19 1.87 -27.62
CA LYS A 78 -4.39 2.60 -28.61
C LYS A 78 -5.22 3.59 -29.44
N ASP A 79 -6.43 3.18 -29.84
CA ASP A 79 -7.30 3.96 -30.72
C ASP A 79 -7.91 5.18 -30.01
N HIS A 80 -8.03 5.12 -28.69
CA HIS A 80 -8.71 6.14 -27.88
C HIS A 80 -7.81 6.85 -26.87
N PHE A 81 -6.55 6.43 -26.72
CA PHE A 81 -5.62 6.97 -25.72
C PHE A 81 -5.52 8.49 -25.77
N ALA A 82 -5.26 9.05 -26.95
CA ALA A 82 -5.09 10.50 -27.10
C ALA A 82 -6.38 11.28 -26.73
N GLN A 83 -7.54 10.75 -27.11
CA GLN A 83 -8.83 11.35 -26.79
C GLN A 83 -9.12 11.28 -25.29
N LEU A 84 -8.94 10.12 -24.66
CA LEU A 84 -9.14 9.92 -23.23
C LEU A 84 -8.19 10.80 -22.42
N GLN A 85 -6.92 10.89 -22.82
CA GLN A 85 -5.91 11.74 -22.17
C GLN A 85 -6.29 13.21 -22.27
N ALA A 86 -6.69 13.69 -23.46
CA ALA A 86 -7.11 15.08 -23.65
C ALA A 86 -8.31 15.44 -22.77
N ARG A 87 -9.31 14.55 -22.70
CA ARG A 87 -10.49 14.72 -21.84
C ARG A 87 -10.13 14.71 -20.35
N ALA A 88 -9.30 13.76 -19.92
CA ALA A 88 -8.81 13.69 -18.54
C ALA A 88 -8.04 14.96 -18.14
N ASN A 89 -7.22 15.50 -19.05
CA ASN A 89 -6.51 16.76 -18.85
C ASN A 89 -7.45 17.97 -18.80
N ALA A 90 -8.56 17.92 -19.53
CA ALA A 90 -9.62 18.92 -19.48
C ALA A 90 -10.53 18.80 -18.24
N GLY A 91 -10.31 17.81 -17.37
CA GLY A 91 -11.05 17.62 -16.12
C GLY A 91 -12.21 16.63 -16.21
N ASP A 92 -12.32 15.85 -17.29
CA ASP A 92 -13.34 14.81 -17.40
C ASP A 92 -12.99 13.60 -16.53
N ALA A 93 -13.62 13.54 -15.35
CA ALA A 93 -13.36 12.49 -14.35
C ALA A 93 -13.62 11.09 -14.93
N ALA A 94 -14.69 10.91 -15.72
CA ALA A 94 -15.04 9.61 -16.28
C ALA A 94 -14.01 9.14 -17.31
N ALA A 95 -13.48 10.06 -18.13
CA ALA A 95 -12.38 9.76 -19.06
C ALA A 95 -11.07 9.45 -18.30
N ALA A 96 -10.76 10.18 -17.24
CA ALA A 96 -9.58 9.93 -16.40
C ALA A 96 -9.62 8.56 -15.73
N THR A 97 -10.75 8.23 -15.08
CA THR A 97 -11.02 6.91 -14.51
C THR A 97 -10.86 5.81 -15.55
N ARG A 98 -11.48 5.98 -16.74
CA ARG A 98 -11.38 4.98 -17.80
C ARG A 98 -9.94 4.79 -18.27
N LEU A 99 -9.22 5.88 -18.49
CA LEU A 99 -7.83 5.85 -18.94
C LEU A 99 -6.92 5.10 -17.97
N VAL A 100 -7.07 5.35 -16.66
CA VAL A 100 -6.26 4.69 -15.63
C VAL A 100 -6.52 3.18 -15.62
N ARG A 101 -7.80 2.75 -15.68
CA ARG A 101 -8.14 1.32 -15.71
C ARG A 101 -7.54 0.60 -16.92
N ASP A 102 -7.61 1.22 -18.10
CA ASP A 102 -7.03 0.62 -19.31
C ASP A 102 -5.50 0.58 -19.26
N LEU A 103 -4.86 1.65 -18.78
CA LEU A 103 -3.40 1.70 -18.63
C LEU A 103 -2.90 0.68 -17.60
N ASP A 104 -3.58 0.55 -16.45
CA ASP A 104 -3.23 -0.45 -15.42
C ASP A 104 -3.40 -1.87 -15.97
N ARG A 105 -4.53 -2.16 -16.63
CA ARG A 105 -4.76 -3.45 -17.31
C ARG A 105 -3.60 -3.79 -18.26
N CYS A 106 -3.23 -2.88 -19.15
CA CYS A 106 -2.16 -3.13 -20.11
C CYS A 106 -0.77 -3.20 -19.46
N ASN A 107 -0.53 -2.44 -18.40
CA ASN A 107 0.70 -2.54 -17.62
C ASN A 107 0.82 -3.90 -16.91
N ARG A 108 -0.27 -4.39 -16.31
CA ARG A 108 -0.35 -5.71 -15.66
C ARG A 108 -0.18 -6.85 -16.66
N LEU A 109 -0.83 -6.77 -17.83
CA LEU A 109 -0.67 -7.73 -18.91
C LEU A 109 0.79 -7.84 -19.34
N ARG A 110 1.47 -6.71 -19.58
CA ARG A 110 2.90 -6.70 -19.94
C ARG A 110 3.78 -7.31 -18.84
N GLY A 111 3.49 -6.98 -17.58
CA GLY A 111 4.18 -7.59 -16.44
C GLY A 111 3.92 -9.10 -16.32
N ALA A 112 2.70 -9.56 -16.61
CA ALA A 112 2.34 -10.97 -16.63
C ALA A 112 3.06 -11.72 -17.74
N GLN A 113 3.08 -11.18 -18.96
CA GLN A 113 3.79 -11.76 -20.10
C GLN A 113 5.29 -11.93 -19.81
N TRP A 114 5.92 -10.90 -19.21
CA TRP A 114 7.32 -10.99 -18.79
C TRP A 114 7.53 -12.13 -17.79
N ARG A 115 6.70 -12.21 -16.73
CA ARG A 115 6.83 -13.24 -15.68
C ARG A 115 6.54 -14.65 -16.20
N ASN A 116 5.56 -14.76 -17.09
CA ASN A 116 5.09 -16.04 -17.61
C ASN A 116 6.03 -16.61 -18.67
N ALA A 117 6.77 -15.77 -19.41
CA ALA A 117 7.79 -16.23 -20.35
C ALA A 117 8.82 -17.15 -19.66
N GLY A 118 9.39 -16.72 -18.54
CA GLY A 118 10.35 -17.54 -17.77
C GLY A 118 9.68 -18.70 -17.01
N ALA A 119 8.50 -18.49 -16.44
CA ALA A 119 7.81 -19.52 -15.66
C ALA A 119 7.31 -20.69 -16.50
N THR A 120 6.87 -20.43 -17.74
CA THR A 120 6.40 -21.49 -18.66
C THR A 120 7.58 -22.40 -19.01
N GLU A 121 8.69 -21.83 -19.45
CA GLU A 121 9.89 -22.60 -19.81
C GLU A 121 10.40 -23.45 -18.64
N ALA A 122 10.48 -22.87 -17.43
CA ALA A 122 10.91 -23.59 -16.23
C ALA A 122 9.97 -24.75 -15.85
N LEU A 123 8.67 -24.59 -16.09
CA LEU A 123 7.68 -25.63 -15.77
C LEU A 123 7.68 -26.75 -16.82
N THR A 124 7.80 -26.42 -18.10
CA THR A 124 7.76 -27.40 -19.20
C THR A 124 9.08 -28.15 -19.38
N SER A 125 10.21 -27.58 -18.96
CA SER A 125 11.53 -28.24 -19.03
C SER A 125 11.80 -29.20 -17.86
N ARG A 126 10.93 -29.23 -16.84
CA ARG A 126 11.10 -30.08 -15.67
C ARG A 126 10.73 -31.53 -16.00
N SER A 127 11.69 -32.46 -15.83
CA SER A 127 11.39 -33.89 -15.94
C SER A 127 10.41 -34.32 -14.84
N THR A 128 9.38 -35.07 -15.21
CA THR A 128 8.44 -35.72 -14.30
C THR A 128 8.89 -37.11 -13.87
N GLU A 129 10.01 -37.59 -14.40
CA GLU A 129 10.57 -38.90 -14.06
C GLU A 129 11.01 -38.94 -12.60
N GLY A 130 10.65 -40.01 -11.88
CA GLY A 130 10.93 -40.17 -10.46
C GLY A 130 10.07 -39.31 -9.52
N MET A 131 9.09 -38.55 -10.04
CA MET A 131 8.14 -37.84 -9.19
C MET A 131 7.19 -38.80 -8.48
N THR A 132 6.97 -38.58 -7.20
CA THR A 132 5.91 -39.22 -6.42
C THR A 132 4.53 -38.76 -6.88
N ALA A 133 3.49 -39.53 -6.55
CA ALA A 133 2.10 -39.15 -6.87
C ALA A 133 1.70 -37.77 -6.30
N ALA A 134 2.20 -37.39 -5.12
CA ALA A 134 1.94 -36.07 -4.56
C ALA A 134 2.60 -34.95 -5.39
N GLN A 135 3.83 -35.16 -5.85
CA GLN A 135 4.55 -34.21 -6.70
C GLN A 135 3.89 -34.06 -8.08
N LEU A 136 3.42 -35.17 -8.67
CA LEU A 136 2.69 -35.14 -9.93
C LEU A 136 1.39 -34.34 -9.83
N ARG A 137 0.63 -34.48 -8.72
CA ARG A 137 -0.57 -33.65 -8.48
C ARG A 137 -0.23 -32.17 -8.39
N THR A 138 0.80 -31.80 -7.63
CA THR A 138 1.25 -30.40 -7.56
C THR A 138 1.67 -29.88 -8.94
N TYR A 139 2.36 -30.69 -9.74
CA TYR A 139 2.77 -30.33 -11.09
C TYR A 139 1.55 -30.07 -12.00
N GLN A 140 0.54 -30.93 -11.96
CA GLN A 140 -0.72 -30.76 -12.69
C GLN A 140 -1.42 -29.44 -12.31
N THR A 141 -1.55 -29.15 -11.02
CA THR A 141 -2.15 -27.89 -10.55
C THR A 141 -1.38 -26.66 -11.05
N LEU A 142 -0.04 -26.74 -11.14
CA LEU A 142 0.77 -25.65 -11.70
C LEU A 142 0.54 -25.45 -13.20
N LEU A 143 0.34 -26.54 -13.96
CA LEU A 143 0.02 -26.48 -15.39
C LEU A 143 -1.36 -25.86 -15.62
N GLU A 144 -2.39 -26.31 -14.88
CA GLU A 144 -3.75 -25.75 -14.96
C GLU A 144 -3.76 -24.25 -14.63
N ALA A 145 -3.05 -23.84 -13.57
CA ALA A 145 -2.89 -22.43 -13.22
C ALA A 145 -2.15 -21.63 -14.31
N MET A 146 -1.22 -22.25 -15.04
CA MET A 146 -0.56 -21.62 -16.19
C MET A 146 -1.51 -21.45 -17.37
N GLU A 147 -2.33 -22.46 -17.67
CA GLU A 147 -3.31 -22.38 -18.75
C GLU A 147 -4.34 -21.28 -18.51
N LEU A 148 -4.89 -21.19 -17.29
CA LEU A 148 -5.81 -20.11 -16.90
C LEU A 148 -5.18 -18.72 -17.05
N ARG A 149 -3.90 -18.57 -16.67
CA ARG A 149 -3.17 -17.30 -16.87
C ARG A 149 -3.03 -16.96 -18.36
N GLN A 150 -2.68 -17.93 -19.21
CA GLN A 150 -2.57 -17.71 -20.64
C GLN A 150 -3.92 -17.39 -21.30
N GLN A 151 -5.03 -17.99 -20.84
CA GLN A 151 -6.38 -17.66 -21.30
C GLN A 151 -6.70 -16.19 -21.01
N ARG A 152 -6.51 -15.74 -19.76
CA ARG A 152 -6.71 -14.34 -19.37
C ARG A 152 -5.84 -13.37 -20.18
N GLU A 153 -4.57 -13.72 -20.43
CA GLU A 153 -3.72 -12.90 -21.28
C GLU A 153 -4.28 -12.77 -22.70
N ARG A 154 -4.82 -13.85 -23.28
CA ARG A 154 -5.40 -13.82 -24.63
C ARG A 154 -6.61 -12.89 -24.71
N GLU A 155 -7.45 -12.90 -23.68
CA GLU A 155 -8.62 -12.01 -23.58
C GLU A 155 -8.21 -10.53 -23.50
N GLU A 156 -7.15 -10.23 -22.74
CA GLU A 156 -6.68 -8.85 -22.55
C GLU A 156 -5.84 -8.31 -23.74
N ARG A 157 -5.25 -9.19 -24.56
CA ARG A 157 -4.39 -8.80 -25.69
C ARG A 157 -5.06 -7.86 -26.69
N ALA A 158 -6.34 -8.08 -27.00
CA ALA A 158 -7.05 -7.25 -27.98
C ALA A 158 -7.21 -5.80 -27.49
N ALA A 159 -7.56 -5.61 -26.21
CA ALA A 159 -7.73 -4.29 -25.61
C ALA A 159 -6.40 -3.53 -25.49
N CYS A 160 -5.28 -4.25 -25.39
CA CYS A 160 -3.93 -3.68 -25.22
C CYS A 160 -3.08 -3.68 -26.49
N ALA A 161 -3.66 -4.06 -27.64
CA ALA A 161 -2.94 -4.07 -28.92
C ALA A 161 -2.46 -2.66 -29.27
N GLY A 162 -1.16 -2.54 -29.59
CA GLY A 162 -0.54 -1.27 -30.00
C GLY A 162 -0.25 -0.27 -28.87
N VAL A 163 -0.52 -0.62 -27.61
CA VAL A 163 -0.11 0.18 -26.45
C VAL A 163 1.41 0.12 -26.29
N ASP A 164 2.06 1.28 -26.33
CA ASP A 164 3.51 1.40 -26.29
C ASP A 164 4.07 1.79 -24.91
N GLU A 165 5.39 1.72 -24.76
CA GLU A 165 6.10 2.06 -23.52
C GLU A 165 5.80 3.49 -23.04
N ARG A 166 5.62 4.44 -23.96
CA ARG A 166 5.36 5.84 -23.62
C ARG A 166 3.96 6.01 -23.04
N MET A 167 2.96 5.31 -23.58
CA MET A 167 1.63 5.27 -23.00
C MET A 167 1.67 4.71 -21.59
N LEU A 168 2.33 3.57 -21.38
CA LEU A 168 2.40 2.93 -20.06
C LEU A 168 3.22 3.75 -19.05
N ALA A 169 4.26 4.47 -19.51
CA ALA A 169 5.02 5.40 -18.67
C ALA A 169 4.19 6.59 -18.16
N SER A 170 3.02 6.87 -18.76
CA SER A 170 2.10 7.92 -18.29
C SER A 170 1.17 7.48 -17.16
N LEU A 171 1.15 6.19 -16.81
CA LEU A 171 0.19 5.62 -15.86
C LEU A 171 0.21 6.31 -14.49
N THR A 172 1.39 6.50 -13.88
CA THR A 172 1.51 7.17 -12.56
C THR A 172 0.93 8.59 -12.58
N ALA A 173 1.19 9.36 -13.64
CA ALA A 173 0.66 10.72 -13.78
C ALA A 173 -0.87 10.70 -13.96
N ASN A 174 -1.39 9.73 -14.71
CA ASN A 174 -2.84 9.55 -14.89
C ASN A 174 -3.55 9.07 -13.63
N ILE A 175 -2.92 8.22 -12.81
CA ILE A 175 -3.43 7.85 -11.47
C ILE A 175 -3.58 9.12 -10.61
N ALA A 176 -2.54 9.97 -10.58
CA ALA A 176 -2.59 11.22 -9.82
C ALA A 176 -3.69 12.17 -10.33
N GLN A 177 -3.89 12.24 -11.65
CA GLN A 177 -4.94 13.07 -12.25
C GLN A 177 -6.34 12.55 -11.92
N ALA A 178 -6.59 11.24 -12.06
CA ALA A 178 -7.87 10.64 -11.71
C ALA A 178 -8.19 10.83 -10.22
N ALA A 179 -7.19 10.68 -9.34
CA ALA A 179 -7.32 10.95 -7.92
C ALA A 179 -7.76 12.41 -7.63
N ARG A 180 -7.14 13.40 -8.28
CA ARG A 180 -7.53 14.82 -8.16
C ARG A 180 -8.93 15.11 -8.70
N LEU A 181 -9.39 14.33 -9.68
CA LEU A 181 -10.72 14.43 -10.27
C LEU A 181 -11.81 13.65 -9.49
N GLY A 182 -11.44 13.02 -8.37
CA GLY A 182 -12.38 12.37 -7.47
C GLY A 182 -12.56 10.87 -7.69
N ASP A 183 -11.73 10.23 -8.52
CA ASP A 183 -11.70 8.77 -8.56
C ASP A 183 -11.13 8.22 -7.25
N GLU A 184 -11.98 7.54 -6.49
CA GLU A 184 -11.66 7.11 -5.14
C GLU A 184 -10.62 5.96 -5.10
N GLN A 185 -10.65 5.05 -6.08
CA GLN A 185 -9.67 3.98 -6.18
C GLN A 185 -8.31 4.53 -6.61
N ALA A 186 -8.28 5.44 -7.59
CA ALA A 186 -7.07 6.13 -7.99
C ALA A 186 -6.49 6.96 -6.85
N ARG A 187 -7.34 7.61 -6.03
CA ARG A 187 -6.93 8.31 -4.81
C ARG A 187 -6.27 7.35 -3.82
N ALA A 188 -6.89 6.22 -3.52
CA ALA A 188 -6.31 5.22 -2.64
C ALA A 188 -4.97 4.70 -3.18
N CYS A 189 -4.90 4.34 -4.47
CA CYS A 189 -3.67 3.89 -5.12
C CYS A 189 -2.56 4.93 -5.04
N TYR A 190 -2.88 6.19 -5.36
CA TYR A 190 -1.91 7.26 -5.34
C TYR A 190 -1.42 7.56 -3.93
N LEU A 191 -2.29 7.53 -2.92
CA LEU A 191 -1.89 7.71 -1.53
C LEU A 191 -0.98 6.57 -1.05
N GLU A 192 -1.31 5.32 -1.39
CA GLU A 192 -0.54 4.15 -0.94
C GLU A 192 0.83 4.05 -1.64
N ARG A 193 0.85 4.15 -2.97
CA ARG A 193 2.06 3.91 -3.77
C ARG A 193 2.66 5.18 -4.37
N GLY A 194 1.83 6.18 -4.69
CA GLY A 194 2.27 7.44 -5.30
C GLY A 194 3.22 7.21 -6.48
N PRO A 195 4.37 7.89 -6.54
CA PRO A 195 5.34 7.69 -7.62
C PRO A 195 6.12 6.36 -7.50
N LEU A 196 5.97 5.60 -6.41
CA LEU A 196 6.51 4.24 -6.27
C LEU A 196 5.65 3.18 -6.98
N TYR A 197 4.55 3.56 -7.64
CA TYR A 197 3.80 2.64 -8.50
C TYR A 197 4.72 2.05 -9.60
N ASP A 198 5.58 2.88 -10.21
CA ASP A 198 6.72 2.44 -11.01
C ASP A 198 8.01 3.03 -10.42
N PRO A 199 8.74 2.30 -9.55
CA PRO A 199 9.97 2.79 -8.95
C PRO A 199 11.05 3.15 -9.99
N ARG A 200 11.01 2.57 -11.19
CA ARG A 200 11.95 2.92 -12.27
C ARG A 200 11.65 4.29 -12.84
N SER A 201 10.41 4.75 -12.77
CA SER A 201 10.01 6.09 -13.21
C SER A 201 10.64 7.19 -12.37
N LEU A 202 10.93 6.95 -11.08
CA LEU A 202 11.55 7.94 -10.20
C LEU A 202 12.93 8.41 -10.67
N ILE A 203 13.68 7.56 -11.37
CA ILE A 203 14.98 7.94 -11.95
C ILE A 203 14.77 8.98 -13.07
N ARG A 204 13.66 8.87 -13.81
CA ARG A 204 13.33 9.72 -14.95
C ARG A 204 12.53 10.97 -14.56
N GLN A 205 11.77 10.89 -13.46
CA GLN A 205 10.84 11.92 -12.99
C GLN A 205 11.03 12.15 -11.48
N PRO A 206 12.19 12.66 -11.03
CA PRO A 206 12.45 12.90 -9.61
C PRO A 206 11.49 13.91 -8.98
N GLU A 207 10.92 14.81 -9.78
CA GLU A 207 9.91 15.79 -9.36
C GLU A 207 8.61 15.14 -8.88
N ALA A 208 8.31 13.89 -9.29
CA ALA A 208 7.08 13.20 -8.92
C ALA A 208 6.92 13.02 -7.40
N LEU A 209 8.03 12.87 -6.66
CA LEU A 209 8.00 12.85 -5.18
C LEU A 209 7.60 14.20 -4.59
N ARG A 210 8.03 15.31 -5.21
CA ARG A 210 7.63 16.65 -4.76
C ARG A 210 6.14 16.86 -4.99
N SER A 211 5.64 16.48 -6.16
CA SER A 211 4.21 16.57 -6.48
C SER A 211 3.35 15.69 -5.56
N TYR A 212 3.83 14.49 -5.20
CA TYR A 212 3.17 13.65 -4.22
C TYR A 212 3.06 14.34 -2.85
N ARG A 213 4.17 14.89 -2.32
CA ARG A 213 4.16 15.62 -1.04
C ARG A 213 3.22 16.82 -1.06
N ALA A 214 3.17 17.55 -2.16
CA ALA A 214 2.31 18.73 -2.31
C ALA A 214 0.80 18.38 -2.37
N SER A 215 0.45 17.21 -2.90
CA SER A 215 -0.95 16.83 -3.16
C SER A 215 -1.55 15.86 -2.13
N ALA A 216 -0.73 15.07 -1.43
CA ALA A 216 -1.19 14.01 -0.54
C ALA A 216 -2.12 14.51 0.57
N ALA A 217 -1.79 15.63 1.23
CA ALA A 217 -2.62 16.20 2.30
C ALA A 217 -4.04 16.51 1.80
N ARG A 218 -4.16 17.20 0.66
CA ARG A 218 -5.46 17.53 0.07
C ARG A 218 -6.21 16.29 -0.42
N LEU A 219 -5.51 15.26 -0.90
CA LEU A 219 -6.15 13.98 -1.26
C LEU A 219 -6.71 13.27 -0.04
N VAL A 220 -6.00 13.29 1.09
CA VAL A 220 -6.50 12.79 2.37
C VAL A 220 -7.75 13.56 2.80
N GLU A 221 -7.67 14.90 2.82
CA GLU A 221 -8.79 15.76 3.24
C GLU A 221 -10.03 15.54 2.37
N THR A 222 -9.88 15.53 1.04
CA THR A 222 -10.99 15.31 0.12
C THR A 222 -11.58 13.90 0.22
N GLY A 223 -10.75 12.89 0.50
CA GLY A 223 -11.23 11.53 0.76
C GLY A 223 -12.01 11.40 2.06
N LEU A 224 -11.52 12.01 3.14
CA LEU A 224 -12.23 12.05 4.42
C LEU A 224 -13.56 12.80 4.30
N ALA A 225 -13.57 13.95 3.61
CA ALA A 225 -14.78 14.72 3.35
C ALA A 225 -15.82 13.96 2.49
N ALA A 226 -15.36 13.05 1.62
CA ALA A 226 -16.21 12.19 0.82
C ALA A 226 -16.70 10.93 1.57
N GLY A 227 -16.23 10.68 2.80
CA GLY A 227 -16.56 9.46 3.55
C GLY A 227 -15.87 8.20 2.99
N ASP A 228 -14.70 8.34 2.37
CA ASP A 228 -14.00 7.22 1.72
C ASP A 228 -13.25 6.34 2.73
N TRP A 229 -13.82 5.16 3.01
CA TRP A 229 -13.25 4.18 3.93
C TRP A 229 -11.85 3.69 3.54
N ARG A 230 -11.48 3.70 2.25
CA ARG A 230 -10.11 3.34 1.82
C ARG A 230 -9.08 4.32 2.35
N VAL A 231 -9.42 5.61 2.41
CA VAL A 231 -8.52 6.63 2.96
C VAL A 231 -8.37 6.43 4.47
N VAL A 232 -9.44 6.10 5.19
CA VAL A 232 -9.36 5.76 6.63
C VAL A 232 -8.46 4.55 6.87
N ASP A 233 -8.61 3.48 6.06
CA ASP A 233 -7.76 2.29 6.17
C ASP A 233 -6.28 2.60 5.91
N LEU A 234 -5.99 3.43 4.91
CA LEU A 234 -4.62 3.87 4.62
C LEU A 234 -4.03 4.69 5.78
N LEU A 235 -4.82 5.60 6.38
CA LEU A 235 -4.35 6.46 7.47
C LEU A 235 -4.09 5.68 8.75
N GLN A 236 -4.95 4.72 9.13
CA GLN A 236 -4.66 3.90 10.31
C GLN A 236 -3.33 3.15 10.16
N ARG A 237 -3.00 2.64 8.97
CA ARG A 237 -1.73 1.95 8.67
C ARG A 237 -0.56 2.93 8.55
N ALA A 238 -0.79 4.14 8.04
CA ALA A 238 0.26 5.14 7.85
C ALA A 238 0.78 5.69 9.19
N TYR A 239 -0.11 5.90 10.17
CA TYR A 239 0.27 6.39 11.50
C TYR A 239 0.79 5.30 12.45
N GLU A 240 0.69 4.02 12.06
CA GLU A 240 1.20 2.90 12.87
C GLU A 240 2.72 3.03 13.10
N PRO A 241 3.21 2.84 14.33
CA PRO A 241 4.65 2.81 14.59
C PRO A 241 5.37 1.76 13.72
N GLY A 242 6.36 2.21 12.95
CA GLY A 242 7.12 1.33 12.05
C GLY A 242 6.50 1.13 10.66
N SER A 243 5.45 1.88 10.31
CA SER A 243 4.87 1.87 8.95
C SER A 243 5.95 2.11 7.89
N THR A 244 6.01 1.21 6.91
CA THR A 244 6.93 1.28 5.76
C THR A 244 6.25 1.82 4.50
N SER A 245 4.98 2.20 4.60
CA SER A 245 4.23 2.78 3.50
C SER A 245 4.77 4.16 3.10
N LEU A 246 4.57 4.55 1.84
CA LEU A 246 4.98 5.89 1.38
C LEU A 246 4.27 6.99 2.17
N LEU A 247 2.97 6.80 2.43
CA LEU A 247 2.17 7.72 3.22
C LEU A 247 2.65 7.80 4.69
N GLY A 248 3.02 6.66 5.29
CA GLY A 248 3.62 6.63 6.63
C GLY A 248 4.95 7.38 6.69
N GLY A 249 5.78 7.28 5.66
CA GLY A 249 7.01 8.08 5.54
C GLY A 249 6.75 9.59 5.41
N LEU A 250 5.59 10.00 4.91
CA LEU A 250 5.19 11.41 4.81
C LEU A 250 4.58 11.94 6.12
N LEU A 251 3.69 11.16 6.74
CA LEU A 251 2.93 11.59 7.92
C LEU A 251 3.71 11.41 9.24
N GLY A 252 4.59 10.40 9.28
CA GLY A 252 5.24 9.96 10.52
C GLY A 252 4.31 9.17 11.43
N ALA A 253 4.90 8.47 12.39
CA ALA A 253 4.13 7.74 13.40
C ALA A 253 3.53 8.71 14.43
N ASP A 254 2.24 8.56 14.71
CA ASP A 254 1.53 9.31 15.75
C ASP A 254 0.50 8.37 16.42
N PRO A 255 0.74 7.92 17.66
CA PRO A 255 -0.16 7.00 18.36
C PRO A 255 -1.59 7.53 18.55
N LEU A 256 -1.76 8.85 18.70
CA LEU A 256 -3.09 9.44 18.85
C LEU A 256 -3.84 9.44 17.53
N GLN A 257 -3.19 9.78 16.42
CA GLN A 257 -3.80 9.71 15.09
C GLN A 257 -4.08 8.27 14.67
N HIS A 258 -3.15 7.35 14.93
CA HIS A 258 -3.36 5.92 14.71
C HIS A 258 -4.62 5.44 15.45
N TYR A 259 -4.75 5.77 16.74
CA TYR A 259 -5.96 5.45 17.52
C TYR A 259 -7.23 6.06 16.93
N ARG A 260 -7.20 7.34 16.52
CA ARG A 260 -8.34 8.05 15.92
C ARG A 260 -8.86 7.36 14.67
N TYR A 261 -7.99 7.10 13.70
CA TYR A 261 -8.40 6.46 12.44
C TYR A 261 -8.77 4.99 12.61
N LEU A 262 -8.06 4.25 13.46
CA LEU A 262 -8.43 2.88 13.83
C LEU A 262 -9.82 2.83 14.50
N LYS A 263 -10.12 3.80 15.37
CA LYS A 263 -11.43 3.92 16.02
C LYS A 263 -12.53 4.22 15.00
N LEU A 264 -12.32 5.20 14.12
CA LEU A 264 -13.26 5.53 13.05
C LEU A 264 -13.53 4.30 12.16
N TYR A 265 -12.49 3.60 11.74
CA TYR A 265 -12.60 2.38 10.94
C TYR A 265 -13.41 1.30 11.67
N ARG A 266 -13.14 1.11 12.98
CA ARG A 266 -13.86 0.16 13.84
C ARG A 266 -15.36 0.45 13.96
N LEU A 267 -15.74 1.73 14.04
CA LEU A 267 -17.15 2.12 14.13
C LEU A 267 -17.93 1.74 12.87
N GLY A 268 -17.27 1.78 11.70
CA GLY A 268 -17.87 1.34 10.43
C GLY A 268 -17.76 -0.17 10.14
N ALA A 269 -17.04 -0.95 10.95
CA ALA A 269 -16.69 -2.33 10.61
C ALA A 269 -17.80 -3.34 10.93
N GLU A 270 -17.84 -4.44 10.16
CA GLU A 270 -18.72 -5.58 10.46
C GLU A 270 -18.37 -6.28 11.79
N ALA A 271 -19.37 -6.93 12.38
CA ALA A 271 -19.26 -7.62 13.67
C ALA A 271 -18.16 -8.70 13.69
N HIS A 272 -17.91 -9.39 12.58
CA HIS A 272 -16.87 -10.43 12.54
C HIS A 272 -15.44 -9.85 12.57
N ARG A 273 -15.25 -8.56 12.26
CA ARG A 273 -13.97 -7.84 12.34
C ARG A 273 -13.78 -7.10 13.67
N ALA A 274 -14.88 -6.87 14.38
CA ALA A 274 -14.92 -6.10 15.63
C ALA A 274 -13.87 -6.54 16.65
N ALA A 275 -13.85 -7.84 16.98
CA ALA A 275 -12.98 -8.35 18.04
C ALA A 275 -11.50 -8.11 17.78
N GLU A 276 -11.06 -8.24 16.53
CA GLU A 276 -9.65 -7.99 16.17
C GLU A 276 -9.31 -6.51 16.30
N LEU A 277 -10.16 -5.64 15.76
CA LEU A 277 -9.98 -4.20 15.83
C LEU A 277 -10.07 -3.68 17.29
N ASP A 278 -10.92 -4.28 18.13
CA ASP A 278 -11.02 -3.95 19.56
C ASP A 278 -9.74 -4.33 20.32
N ARG A 279 -9.10 -5.46 19.96
CA ARG A 279 -7.78 -5.82 20.51
C ARG A 279 -6.71 -4.81 20.11
N GLN A 280 -6.68 -4.41 18.84
CA GLN A 280 -5.73 -3.40 18.35
C GLN A 280 -5.95 -2.05 19.06
N LEU A 281 -7.20 -1.60 19.20
CA LEU A 281 -7.54 -0.38 19.94
C LEU A 281 -7.08 -0.46 21.39
N ALA A 282 -7.28 -1.58 22.08
CA ALA A 282 -6.83 -1.76 23.46
C ALA A 282 -5.30 -1.67 23.58
N ALA A 283 -4.56 -2.25 22.63
CA ALA A 283 -3.09 -2.19 22.61
C ALA A 283 -2.60 -0.75 22.44
N VAL A 284 -3.18 0.01 21.51
CA VAL A 284 -2.81 1.42 21.27
C VAL A 284 -3.23 2.31 22.44
N ALA A 285 -4.44 2.08 23.00
CA ALA A 285 -4.97 2.81 24.16
C ALA A 285 -4.08 2.74 25.39
N ALA A 286 -3.32 1.65 25.57
CA ALA A 286 -2.40 1.48 26.69
C ALA A 286 -1.31 2.57 26.73
N GLY A 287 -0.96 3.15 25.57
CA GLY A 287 -0.01 4.24 25.45
C GLY A 287 -0.60 5.65 25.55
N LEU A 288 -1.92 5.79 25.74
CA LEU A 288 -2.63 7.07 25.67
C LEU A 288 -3.24 7.51 27.01
N ALA A 289 -3.20 8.81 27.29
CA ALA A 289 -3.90 9.39 28.43
C ALA A 289 -5.43 9.22 28.29
N PRO A 290 -6.20 9.09 29.38
CA PRO A 290 -7.66 8.97 29.32
C PRO A 290 -8.34 10.10 28.54
N ALA A 291 -7.89 11.35 28.72
CA ALA A 291 -8.44 12.51 28.00
C ALA A 291 -8.19 12.45 26.48
N GLN A 292 -7.02 11.97 26.06
CA GLN A 292 -6.69 11.78 24.65
C GLN A 292 -7.59 10.73 23.99
N ARG A 293 -7.84 9.62 24.71
CA ARG A 293 -8.76 8.56 24.27
C ARG A 293 -10.17 9.08 24.09
N ALA A 294 -10.70 9.77 25.11
CA ALA A 294 -12.04 10.36 25.05
C ALA A 294 -12.19 11.37 23.89
N GLN A 295 -11.16 12.21 23.66
CA GLN A 295 -11.17 13.14 22.54
C GLN A 295 -11.15 12.42 21.18
N ALA A 296 -10.35 11.35 21.06
CA ALA A 296 -10.27 10.57 19.83
C ALA A 296 -11.56 9.80 19.54
N ASP A 297 -12.19 9.23 20.56
CA ASP A 297 -13.49 8.56 20.46
C ASP A 297 -14.58 9.54 19.99
N ALA A 298 -14.65 10.73 20.61
CA ALA A 298 -15.59 11.77 20.22
C ALA A 298 -15.34 12.25 18.78
N TRP A 299 -14.08 12.44 18.38
CA TRP A 299 -13.72 12.79 17.02
C TRP A 299 -14.15 11.72 16.01
N ALA A 300 -13.90 10.44 16.30
CA ALA A 300 -14.24 9.34 15.41
C ALA A 300 -15.75 9.23 15.22
N GLN A 301 -16.53 9.36 16.31
CA GLN A 301 -17.99 9.35 16.26
C GLN A 301 -18.53 10.52 15.43
N ASN A 302 -18.08 11.75 15.73
CA ASN A 302 -18.52 12.94 14.98
C ASN A 302 -18.16 12.86 13.49
N THR A 303 -16.99 12.30 13.16
CA THR A 303 -16.54 12.14 11.78
C THR A 303 -17.40 11.12 11.04
N LEU A 304 -17.73 10.00 11.68
CA LEU A 304 -18.65 9.01 11.13
C LEU A 304 -20.01 9.65 10.82
N ASP A 305 -20.58 10.33 11.81
CA ASP A 305 -21.92 10.94 11.71
C ASP A 305 -21.99 12.05 10.65
N ALA A 306 -20.88 12.75 10.40
CA ALA A 306 -20.82 13.87 9.48
C ALA A 306 -20.84 13.49 7.98
N GLY A 307 -20.32 12.31 7.60
CA GLY A 307 -20.10 12.05 6.18
C GLY A 307 -19.86 10.60 5.76
N PHE A 308 -19.64 9.67 6.69
CA PHE A 308 -19.38 8.29 6.32
C PHE A 308 -20.68 7.49 6.22
N ARG A 309 -20.80 6.72 5.14
CA ARG A 309 -21.95 5.83 4.87
C ARG A 309 -21.46 4.43 4.56
N GLY A 310 -22.35 3.46 4.68
CA GLY A 310 -22.01 2.06 4.48
C GLY A 310 -21.03 1.55 5.54
N ARG A 311 -20.45 0.36 5.29
CA ARG A 311 -19.50 -0.26 6.22
C ARG A 311 -18.08 -0.04 5.73
N SER A 312 -17.16 0.12 6.66
CA SER A 312 -15.73 0.24 6.34
C SER A 312 -15.23 -0.98 5.59
N THR A 313 -15.67 -2.17 6.00
CA THR A 313 -15.32 -3.45 5.37
C THR A 313 -15.89 -3.66 3.98
N ASP A 314 -16.93 -2.93 3.57
CA ASP A 314 -17.44 -2.99 2.19
C ASP A 314 -16.48 -2.25 1.24
N GLY A 315 -15.86 -1.16 1.70
CA GLY A 315 -14.88 -0.39 0.92
C GLY A 315 -13.46 -0.96 0.94
N THR A 316 -13.16 -1.84 1.91
CA THR A 316 -11.84 -2.43 2.14
C THR A 316 -11.96 -3.90 2.55
N ALA A 317 -12.59 -4.68 1.68
CA ALA A 317 -12.80 -6.11 1.87
C ALA A 317 -11.47 -6.87 2.11
N PRO A 318 -11.50 -8.06 2.74
CA PRO A 318 -10.28 -8.86 2.93
C PRO A 318 -9.54 -9.08 1.60
N GLY A 319 -8.25 -8.72 1.58
CA GLY A 319 -7.42 -8.83 0.38
C GLY A 319 -7.55 -7.67 -0.61
N TRP A 320 -8.27 -6.59 -0.27
CA TRP A 320 -8.28 -5.39 -1.11
C TRP A 320 -6.87 -4.82 -1.26
N GLU A 321 -6.56 -4.30 -2.45
CA GLU A 321 -5.34 -3.56 -2.74
C GLU A 321 -5.71 -2.21 -3.33
N ALA A 322 -5.03 -1.13 -2.92
CA ALA A 322 -5.44 0.21 -3.34
C ALA A 322 -5.22 0.46 -4.84
N CYS A 323 -4.31 -0.28 -5.46
CA CYS A 323 -3.96 -0.17 -6.87
C CYS A 323 -4.54 -1.29 -7.75
N ASP A 324 -5.57 -2.01 -7.29
CA ASP A 324 -6.36 -2.94 -8.10
C ASP A 324 -7.56 -2.20 -8.71
N PHE A 325 -7.58 -2.06 -10.04
CA PHE A 325 -8.45 -1.13 -10.78
C PHE A 325 -9.59 -1.81 -11.55
#